data_AF-A0A178UCB5-F1
#
_entry.id   AF-A0A178UCB5-F1
#
_cell.length_a   1.000
_cell.length_b   1.000
_cell.length_c   1.000
_cell.angle_alpha   90.00
_cell.angle_beta   90.00
_cell.angle_gamma   90.00
#
_symmetry.space_group_name_H-M   'P 1'
#
loop_
_entity.id
_entity.type
_entity.pdbx_description
1 polymer ?
#
loop_
_entity_poly.entity_id
_entity_poly.type
_entity_poly.pdbx_seq_one_letter_code
_entity_poly.pdbx_strand_id
1 'polypeptide(L)'
;MLYEGYLKYMKAKYGERSQGTYFMAGEDLISKLPDSLITQILLYLPIKDIVRTSSLSSRWKSLWLLIPRLDLDSEEFQDYNAFVGFMNKFIDFSGEEKICLDKLKLSSRKTVNDLPCVTRWIDFVVRRKLKHLDVECLMNRKFLEEMPLSLYVCDTLVNLRLHRVLLGKFEAVSLPCLKTMRLEENVYANDVVLESLISSCPVLKDLIILRMFEDNVKVLRVHSLTLTSLNIDFNFGEGDDFVDGFDKKVSGVLIDAPRLKYLKFQDDLSGSKIITNSGSLAKVNVVYVFNENDCADVVDIPRRNMVRNFLTGISGVSDMKISQHFVEFLYYYKDFDPLPQFCNLSRLKAEISLYFLEILPTILESCPNLKSLVMVLEFYLQEEDEPIIFSSVLGFVTRVCRDKKIQRKAC
;
A
#
# COMPACT_ATOMS: atom_id res chain seq x y z
N MET A 1 51.80 -8.04 -50.71
CA MET A 1 52.61 -7.46 -49.62
C MET A 1 51.94 -7.47 -48.24
N LEU A 2 50.61 -7.43 -48.10
CA LEU A 2 49.92 -7.54 -46.79
C LEU A 2 49.78 -8.98 -46.25
N TYR A 3 49.88 -10.00 -47.10
CA TYR A 3 49.68 -11.40 -46.72
C TYR A 3 50.93 -12.07 -46.11
N GLU A 4 52.12 -11.74 -46.62
CA GLU A 4 53.38 -12.26 -46.07
C GLU A 4 53.76 -11.63 -44.72
N GLY A 5 53.40 -10.36 -44.51
CA GLY A 5 53.58 -9.69 -43.21
C GLY A 5 52.75 -10.34 -42.11
N TYR A 6 51.52 -10.79 -42.43
CA TYR A 6 50.62 -11.48 -41.50
C TYR A 6 51.13 -12.87 -41.11
N LEU A 7 51.66 -13.64 -42.07
CA LEU A 7 52.28 -14.96 -41.83
C LEU A 7 53.57 -14.87 -41.00
N LYS A 8 54.36 -13.80 -41.17
CA LYS A 8 55.56 -13.54 -40.34
C LYS A 8 55.19 -13.16 -38.90
N TYR A 9 54.14 -12.37 -38.71
CA TYR A 9 53.59 -12.02 -37.40
C TYR A 9 53.03 -13.25 -36.66
N MET A 10 52.28 -14.11 -37.36
CA MET A 10 51.71 -15.34 -36.78
C MET A 10 52.80 -16.36 -36.41
N LYS A 11 53.87 -16.50 -37.20
CA LYS A 11 55.01 -17.37 -36.86
C LYS A 11 55.86 -16.82 -35.70
N ALA A 12 56.00 -15.51 -35.56
CA ALA A 12 56.71 -14.90 -34.42
C ALA A 12 55.94 -15.02 -33.10
N LYS A 13 54.60 -15.06 -33.14
CA LYS A 13 53.76 -15.20 -31.94
C LYS A 13 53.52 -16.66 -31.54
N TYR A 14 53.64 -17.61 -32.47
CA TYR A 14 53.29 -19.03 -32.24
C TYR A 14 54.30 -20.06 -32.81
N GLY A 15 55.60 -19.73 -32.84
CA GLY A 15 56.66 -20.64 -33.26
C GLY A 15 57.04 -21.69 -32.20
N GLU A 16 56.43 -22.88 -32.32
CA GLU A 16 56.92 -24.23 -32.01
C GLU A 16 58.01 -24.46 -30.93
N ARG A 17 57.58 -24.92 -29.75
CA ARG A 17 57.77 -26.30 -29.22
C ARG A 17 57.65 -26.32 -27.71
N SER A 18 56.71 -27.11 -27.19
CA SER A 18 56.96 -28.35 -26.43
C SER A 18 55.74 -28.73 -25.58
N GLN A 19 55.26 -29.96 -25.80
CA GLN A 19 54.59 -30.83 -24.82
C GLN A 19 53.50 -30.23 -23.92
N GLY A 20 52.26 -30.67 -24.16
CA GLY A 20 51.31 -30.96 -23.09
C GLY A 20 50.83 -29.77 -22.27
N THR A 21 49.94 -28.97 -22.85
CA THR A 21 48.93 -28.27 -22.06
C THR A 21 47.61 -28.45 -22.77
N TYR A 22 46.88 -29.50 -22.37
CA TYR A 22 45.43 -29.38 -22.30
C TYR A 22 45.16 -27.99 -21.72
N PHE A 23 44.35 -27.16 -22.38
CA PHE A 23 43.64 -26.13 -21.63
C PHE A 23 42.85 -26.92 -20.59
N MET A 24 43.43 -27.16 -19.41
CA MET A 24 42.69 -27.63 -18.27
C MET A 24 41.63 -26.57 -18.12
N ALA A 25 40.39 -26.88 -18.53
CA ALA A 25 39.23 -26.14 -18.11
C ALA A 25 39.45 -25.94 -16.62
N GLY A 26 39.66 -24.68 -16.21
CA GLY A 26 40.00 -24.37 -14.82
C GLY A 26 39.01 -25.12 -13.95
N GLU A 27 39.51 -25.84 -12.94
CA GLU A 27 38.66 -26.72 -12.14
C GLU A 27 37.36 -25.99 -11.78
N ASP A 28 36.21 -26.64 -12.01
CA ASP A 28 34.92 -26.06 -11.66
C ASP A 28 34.76 -26.08 -10.13
N LEU A 29 35.31 -25.05 -9.49
CA LEU A 29 35.27 -24.87 -8.05
C LEU A 29 33.86 -24.54 -7.56
N ILE A 30 33.01 -23.97 -8.43
CA ILE A 30 31.64 -23.59 -8.07
C ILE A 30 30.78 -24.86 -7.94
N SER A 31 30.90 -25.82 -8.85
CA SER A 31 30.24 -27.12 -8.72
C SER A 31 30.75 -27.97 -7.54
N LYS A 32 31.94 -27.68 -7.01
CA LYS A 32 32.47 -28.33 -5.78
C LYS A 32 31.89 -27.75 -4.48
N LEU A 33 31.20 -26.60 -4.51
CA LEU A 33 30.58 -26.03 -3.31
C LEU A 33 29.48 -26.94 -2.76
N PRO A 34 29.26 -27.02 -1.45
CA PRO A 34 28.08 -27.67 -0.85
C PRO A 34 26.77 -26.96 -1.22
N ASP A 35 25.66 -27.71 -1.19
CA ASP A 35 24.31 -27.19 -1.51
C ASP A 35 23.96 -25.93 -0.71
N SER A 36 24.31 -25.91 0.58
CA SER A 36 24.05 -24.76 1.45
C SER A 36 24.72 -23.48 0.98
N LEU A 37 25.95 -23.55 0.42
CA LEU A 37 26.65 -22.38 -0.09
C LEU A 37 26.10 -21.95 -1.45
N ILE A 38 25.71 -22.90 -2.31
CA ILE A 38 25.05 -22.59 -3.58
C ILE A 38 23.70 -21.91 -3.30
N THR A 39 22.86 -22.45 -2.42
CA THR A 39 21.60 -21.81 -2.02
C THR A 39 21.82 -20.41 -1.45
N GLN A 40 22.87 -20.19 -0.64
CA GLN A 40 23.24 -18.85 -0.18
C GLN A 40 23.60 -17.92 -1.33
N ILE A 41 24.40 -18.36 -2.30
CA ILE A 41 24.71 -17.58 -3.50
C ILE A 41 23.42 -17.21 -4.24
N LEU A 42 22.52 -18.17 -4.45
CA LEU A 42 21.25 -17.92 -5.14
C LEU A 42 20.36 -16.92 -4.40
N LEU A 43 20.36 -16.89 -3.06
CA LEU A 43 19.60 -15.92 -2.27
C LEU A 43 20.04 -14.46 -2.48
N TYR A 44 21.25 -14.22 -3.00
CA TYR A 44 21.76 -12.88 -3.33
C TYR A 44 21.50 -12.47 -4.78
N LEU A 45 21.02 -13.38 -5.63
CA LEU A 45 20.76 -13.10 -7.04
C LEU A 45 19.32 -12.63 -7.26
N PRO A 46 19.07 -11.75 -8.24
CA PRO A 46 17.72 -11.52 -8.75
C PRO A 46 17.12 -12.82 -9.28
N ILE A 47 15.80 -12.97 -9.12
CA ILE A 47 15.06 -14.19 -9.46
C ILE A 47 15.34 -14.72 -10.87
N LYS A 48 15.50 -13.82 -11.85
CA LYS A 48 15.79 -14.16 -13.25
C LYS A 48 17.16 -14.81 -13.40
N ASP A 49 18.14 -14.30 -12.67
CA ASP A 49 19.50 -14.83 -12.71
C ASP A 49 19.55 -16.17 -11.99
N ILE A 50 18.76 -16.33 -10.92
CA ILE A 50 18.60 -17.64 -10.28
C ILE A 50 18.00 -18.65 -11.25
N VAL A 51 16.88 -18.31 -11.91
CA VAL A 51 16.27 -19.19 -12.91
C VAL A 51 17.27 -19.51 -14.02
N ARG A 52 18.06 -18.54 -14.50
CA ARG A 52 19.10 -18.78 -15.51
C ARG A 52 20.15 -19.79 -15.02
N THR A 53 20.51 -19.74 -13.74
CA THR A 53 21.46 -20.73 -13.17
C THR A 53 20.94 -22.16 -13.23
N SER A 54 19.62 -22.38 -13.36
CA SER A 54 19.05 -23.73 -13.53
C SER A 54 19.52 -24.42 -14.83
N SER A 55 20.05 -23.65 -15.79
CA SER A 55 20.65 -24.19 -17.02
C SER A 55 22.07 -24.72 -16.84
N LEU A 56 22.74 -24.40 -15.73
CA LEU A 56 24.13 -24.79 -15.48
C LEU A 56 24.28 -26.29 -15.18
N SER A 57 23.39 -26.86 -14.37
CA SER A 57 23.29 -28.32 -14.19
C SER A 57 21.97 -28.72 -13.51
N SER A 58 21.67 -30.03 -13.49
CA SER A 58 20.52 -30.58 -12.78
C SER A 58 20.50 -30.22 -11.29
N ARG A 59 21.67 -30.09 -10.67
CA ARG A 59 21.82 -29.70 -9.26
C ARG A 59 21.42 -28.24 -9.00
N TRP A 60 21.81 -27.33 -9.88
CA TRP A 60 21.37 -25.92 -9.77
C TRP A 60 19.87 -25.78 -10.01
N LYS A 61 19.32 -26.61 -10.91
CA LYS A 61 17.88 -26.68 -11.16
C LYS A 61 17.09 -27.06 -9.91
N SER A 62 17.52 -28.07 -9.14
CA SER A 62 16.85 -28.47 -7.89
C SER A 62 17.05 -27.46 -6.76
N LEU A 63 18.25 -26.88 -6.62
CA LEU A 63 18.55 -25.94 -5.54
C LEU A 63 17.80 -24.61 -5.65
N TRP A 64 17.50 -24.17 -6.88
CA TRP A 64 16.63 -23.02 -7.12
C TRP A 64 15.24 -23.19 -6.48
N LEU A 65 14.67 -24.40 -6.47
CA LEU A 65 13.34 -24.67 -5.93
C LEU A 65 13.27 -24.62 -4.39
N LEU A 66 14.43 -24.65 -3.74
CA LEU A 66 14.54 -24.45 -2.28
C LEU A 66 14.47 -22.98 -1.88
N ILE A 67 14.45 -22.06 -2.84
CA ILE A 67 14.44 -20.63 -2.55
C ILE A 67 13.03 -20.22 -2.11
N PRO A 68 12.91 -19.60 -0.93
CA PRO A 68 11.60 -19.39 -0.33
C PRO A 68 10.87 -18.16 -0.86
N ARG A 69 11.33 -17.58 -1.95
CA ARG A 69 10.84 -16.30 -2.47
C ARG A 69 10.77 -16.32 -3.98
N LEU A 70 9.63 -15.93 -4.52
CA LEU A 70 9.37 -15.74 -5.94
C LEU A 70 8.80 -14.32 -6.13
N ASP A 71 9.50 -13.48 -6.87
CA ASP A 71 9.03 -12.13 -7.29
C ASP A 71 8.95 -12.15 -8.80
N LEU A 72 7.79 -11.91 -9.37
CA LEU A 72 7.60 -11.99 -10.81
C LEU A 72 6.76 -10.83 -11.27
N ASP A 73 7.22 -10.19 -12.34
CA ASP A 73 6.50 -9.14 -13.03
C ASP A 73 6.39 -9.52 -14.51
N SER A 74 5.16 -9.55 -15.02
CA SER A 74 4.88 -9.89 -16.41
C SER A 74 5.59 -8.98 -17.43
N GLU A 75 5.89 -7.72 -17.09
CA GLU A 75 6.62 -6.79 -17.98
C GLU A 75 8.09 -7.20 -18.16
N GLU A 76 8.58 -8.09 -17.31
CA GLU A 76 9.92 -8.62 -17.39
C GLU A 76 10.08 -9.76 -18.40
N PHE A 77 8.96 -10.25 -18.94
CA PHE A 77 8.90 -11.30 -19.95
C PHE A 77 8.69 -10.67 -21.33
N GLN A 78 9.08 -11.41 -22.38
CA GLN A 78 8.91 -10.95 -23.76
C GLN A 78 7.44 -10.66 -24.10
N ASP A 79 6.53 -11.49 -23.58
CA ASP A 79 5.09 -11.34 -23.68
C ASP A 79 4.41 -12.10 -22.53
N TYR A 80 3.09 -11.92 -22.42
CA TYR A 80 2.28 -12.53 -21.37
C TYR A 80 2.22 -14.07 -21.49
N ASN A 81 2.33 -14.64 -22.70
CA ASN A 81 2.35 -16.09 -22.89
C ASN A 81 3.64 -16.72 -22.37
N ALA A 82 4.78 -16.05 -22.53
CA ALA A 82 6.06 -16.46 -21.97
C ALA A 82 6.01 -16.47 -20.43
N PHE A 83 5.38 -15.46 -19.83
CA PHE A 83 5.11 -15.38 -18.39
C PHE A 83 4.21 -16.54 -17.91
N VAL A 84 3.10 -16.79 -18.60
CA VAL A 84 2.21 -17.93 -18.30
C VAL A 84 2.95 -19.26 -18.44
N GLY A 85 3.73 -19.43 -19.50
CA GLY A 85 4.54 -20.63 -19.73
C GLY A 85 5.56 -20.87 -18.64
N PHE A 86 6.19 -19.80 -18.13
CA PHE A 86 7.08 -19.88 -16.97
C PHE A 86 6.32 -20.32 -15.71
N MET A 87 5.20 -19.68 -15.39
CA MET A 87 4.40 -20.02 -14.21
C MET A 87 3.86 -21.44 -14.25
N ASN A 88 3.41 -21.91 -15.41
CA ASN A 88 2.96 -23.30 -15.59
C ASN A 88 4.09 -24.29 -15.34
N LYS A 89 5.26 -24.06 -15.95
CA LYS A 89 6.44 -24.88 -15.68
C LYS A 89 6.83 -24.86 -14.21
N PHE A 90 6.80 -23.69 -13.57
CA PHE A 90 7.07 -23.57 -12.15
C PHE A 90 6.12 -24.44 -11.33
N ILE A 91 4.82 -24.38 -11.61
CA ILE A 91 3.78 -25.19 -10.95
C ILE A 91 3.96 -26.68 -11.19
N ASP A 92 4.31 -27.08 -12.42
CA ASP A 92 4.53 -28.48 -12.78
C ASP A 92 5.74 -29.05 -12.02
N PHE A 93 6.89 -28.35 -12.06
CA PHE A 93 8.09 -28.75 -11.30
C PHE A 93 7.84 -28.77 -9.79
N SER A 94 7.04 -27.83 -9.32
CA SER A 94 6.58 -27.73 -7.94
C SER A 94 5.65 -28.86 -7.51
N GLY A 95 4.98 -29.52 -8.45
CA GLY A 95 4.18 -30.72 -8.23
C GLY A 95 5.03 -31.94 -7.87
N GLU A 96 6.21 -32.04 -8.48
CA GLU A 96 7.12 -33.19 -8.37
C GLU A 96 8.05 -33.09 -7.14
N GLU A 97 8.38 -31.88 -6.70
CA GLU A 97 9.30 -31.62 -5.58
C GLU A 97 8.63 -30.88 -4.40
N LYS A 98 9.17 -31.05 -3.18
CA LYS A 98 8.68 -30.37 -1.98
C LYS A 98 9.20 -28.92 -1.95
N ILE A 99 8.47 -28.01 -2.57
CA ILE A 99 8.78 -26.56 -2.55
C ILE A 99 8.77 -26.02 -1.11
N CYS A 100 9.65 -25.07 -0.84
CA CYS A 100 9.63 -24.26 0.38
C CYS A 100 9.26 -22.80 0.07
N LEU A 101 8.16 -22.51 -0.64
CA LEU A 101 7.79 -21.13 -1.00
C LEU A 101 7.13 -20.41 0.19
N ASP A 102 7.84 -19.47 0.82
CA ASP A 102 7.31 -18.63 1.89
C ASP A 102 6.69 -17.33 1.37
N LYS A 103 7.22 -16.78 0.27
CA LYS A 103 6.79 -15.49 -0.28
C LYS A 103 6.59 -15.54 -1.80
N LEU A 104 5.43 -15.10 -2.25
CA LEU A 104 5.12 -14.83 -3.65
C LEU A 104 4.78 -13.35 -3.80
N LYS A 105 5.44 -12.71 -4.75
CA LYS A 105 5.02 -11.43 -5.32
C LYS A 105 4.79 -11.64 -6.82
N LEU A 106 3.61 -11.24 -7.28
CA LEU A 106 3.14 -11.46 -8.63
C LEU A 106 2.51 -10.17 -9.15
N SER A 107 3.17 -9.50 -10.10
CA SER A 107 2.58 -8.41 -10.87
C SER A 107 2.25 -8.91 -12.27
N SER A 108 0.99 -8.75 -12.65
CA SER A 108 0.44 -9.27 -13.88
C SER A 108 -0.32 -8.17 -14.62
N ARG A 109 0.29 -7.62 -15.66
CA ARG A 109 -0.36 -6.75 -16.64
C ARG A 109 -0.93 -7.61 -17.77
N LYS A 110 -2.24 -7.49 -17.98
CA LYS A 110 -2.96 -8.27 -19.00
C LYS A 110 -3.83 -7.40 -19.87
N THR A 111 -4.06 -7.89 -21.07
CA THR A 111 -5.06 -7.41 -22.01
C THR A 111 -6.30 -8.31 -21.96
N VAL A 112 -7.40 -7.87 -22.57
CA VAL A 112 -8.67 -8.62 -22.62
C VAL A 112 -8.52 -10.00 -23.31
N ASN A 113 -7.51 -10.17 -24.15
CA ASN A 113 -7.27 -11.40 -24.90
C ASN A 113 -6.39 -12.42 -24.15
N ASP A 114 -5.83 -12.04 -23.00
CA ASP A 114 -4.91 -12.88 -22.24
C ASP A 114 -5.64 -13.90 -21.36
N LEU A 115 -5.01 -15.06 -21.15
CA LEU A 115 -5.60 -16.14 -20.38
C LEU A 115 -5.68 -15.80 -18.87
N PRO A 116 -6.85 -15.95 -18.21
CA PRO A 116 -7.00 -15.72 -16.77
C PRO A 116 -6.39 -16.88 -15.98
N CYS A 117 -5.12 -16.73 -15.61
CA CYS A 117 -4.34 -17.78 -14.95
C CYS A 117 -4.02 -17.48 -13.48
N VAL A 118 -4.17 -16.23 -13.03
CA VAL A 118 -3.72 -15.79 -11.71
C VAL A 118 -4.52 -16.53 -10.63
N THR A 119 -5.84 -16.67 -10.77
CA THR A 119 -6.67 -17.43 -9.81
C THR A 119 -6.13 -18.83 -9.56
N ARG A 120 -5.78 -19.55 -10.64
CA ARG A 120 -5.23 -20.92 -10.55
C ARG A 120 -3.86 -20.94 -9.90
N TRP A 121 -3.00 -19.98 -10.23
CA TRP A 121 -1.67 -19.88 -9.64
C TRP A 121 -1.75 -19.60 -8.13
N ILE A 122 -2.63 -18.69 -7.72
CA ILE A 122 -2.85 -18.38 -6.30
C ILE A 122 -3.40 -19.61 -5.56
N ASP A 123 -4.36 -20.34 -6.16
CA ASP A 123 -4.92 -21.54 -5.53
C ASP A 123 -3.84 -22.60 -5.27
N PHE A 124 -2.93 -22.78 -6.23
CA PHE A 124 -1.83 -23.72 -6.11
C PHE A 124 -0.85 -23.34 -4.99
N VAL A 125 -0.39 -22.08 -4.94
CA VAL A 125 0.65 -21.67 -3.98
C VAL A 125 0.14 -21.55 -2.56
N VAL A 126 -1.11 -21.10 -2.37
CA VAL A 126 -1.69 -20.93 -1.03
C VAL A 126 -1.85 -22.29 -0.33
N ARG A 127 -2.23 -23.34 -1.06
CA ARG A 127 -2.32 -24.72 -0.53
C ARG A 127 -0.99 -25.26 -0.01
N ARG A 128 0.13 -24.61 -0.31
CA ARG A 128 1.48 -25.01 0.09
C ARG A 128 2.04 -24.20 1.26
N LYS A 129 1.16 -23.60 2.06
CA LYS A 129 1.49 -22.94 3.34
C LYS A 129 2.38 -21.69 3.19
N LEU A 130 2.07 -20.89 2.18
CA LEU A 130 2.72 -19.60 1.92
C LEU A 130 2.47 -18.62 3.07
N LYS A 131 3.51 -17.88 3.49
CA LYS A 131 3.42 -16.87 4.56
C LYS A 131 3.16 -15.46 4.05
N HIS A 132 3.59 -15.14 2.84
CA HIS A 132 3.53 -13.79 2.29
C HIS A 132 3.02 -13.81 0.86
N LEU A 133 1.88 -13.20 0.63
CA LEU A 133 1.28 -13.08 -0.70
C LEU A 133 1.15 -11.62 -1.09
N ASP A 134 1.66 -11.27 -2.27
CA ASP A 134 1.49 -9.97 -2.92
C ASP A 134 1.06 -10.22 -4.37
N VAL A 135 -0.17 -9.83 -4.71
CA VAL A 135 -0.76 -10.05 -6.03
C VAL A 135 -1.27 -8.74 -6.56
N GLU A 136 -0.89 -8.44 -7.79
CA GLU A 136 -1.26 -7.24 -8.53
C GLU A 136 -1.71 -7.63 -9.93
N CYS A 137 -2.94 -7.28 -10.28
CA CYS A 137 -3.55 -7.57 -11.58
C CYS A 137 -3.89 -6.25 -12.29
N LEU A 138 -2.96 -5.74 -13.10
CA LEU A 138 -3.13 -4.49 -13.83
C LEU A 138 -3.97 -4.71 -15.10
N MET A 139 -5.29 -4.64 -14.93
CA MET A 139 -6.26 -4.67 -16.02
C MET A 139 -7.53 -3.88 -15.67
N ASN A 140 -8.41 -3.66 -16.66
CA ASN A 140 -9.70 -3.01 -16.45
C ASN A 140 -10.60 -3.83 -15.50
N ARG A 141 -11.35 -3.14 -14.63
CA ARG A 141 -12.18 -3.71 -13.57
C ARG A 141 -13.15 -4.81 -14.01
N LYS A 142 -13.66 -4.74 -15.26
CA LYS A 142 -14.59 -5.74 -15.81
C LYS A 142 -13.97 -7.11 -16.02
N PHE A 143 -12.65 -7.20 -16.04
CA PHE A 143 -11.91 -8.43 -16.36
C PHE A 143 -11.11 -8.97 -15.17
N LEU A 144 -11.23 -8.35 -13.98
CA LEU A 144 -10.47 -8.78 -12.81
C LEU A 144 -10.72 -10.25 -12.48
N GLU A 145 -9.65 -10.95 -12.15
CA GLU A 145 -9.71 -12.34 -11.74
C GLU A 145 -10.15 -12.49 -10.30
N GLU A 146 -11.02 -13.47 -10.07
CA GLU A 146 -11.52 -13.81 -8.75
C GLU A 146 -10.46 -14.53 -7.93
N MET A 147 -10.21 -14.08 -6.70
CA MET A 147 -9.30 -14.76 -5.79
C MET A 147 -9.90 -16.09 -5.30
N PRO A 148 -9.11 -17.18 -5.30
CA PRO A 148 -9.62 -18.52 -5.01
C PRO A 148 -10.04 -18.67 -3.55
N LEU A 149 -11.02 -19.54 -3.29
CA LEU A 149 -11.52 -19.80 -1.93
C LEU A 149 -10.44 -20.29 -0.96
N SER A 150 -9.43 -20.99 -1.47
CA SER A 150 -8.27 -21.46 -0.68
C SER A 150 -7.49 -20.31 -0.04
N LEU A 151 -7.50 -19.11 -0.64
CA LEU A 151 -6.88 -17.91 -0.08
C LEU A 151 -7.45 -17.58 1.31
N TYR A 152 -8.78 -17.63 1.45
CA TYR A 152 -9.48 -17.17 2.65
C TYR A 152 -9.41 -18.13 3.83
N VAL A 153 -8.86 -19.34 3.63
CA VAL A 153 -8.70 -20.38 4.67
C VAL A 153 -7.24 -20.73 4.94
N CYS A 154 -6.30 -19.89 4.46
CA CYS A 154 -4.87 -20.14 4.63
C CYS A 154 -4.43 -19.90 6.08
N ASP A 155 -4.04 -20.96 6.76
CA ASP A 155 -3.65 -20.96 8.17
C ASP A 155 -2.25 -20.40 8.45
N THR A 156 -1.41 -20.27 7.43
CA THR A 156 -0.01 -19.83 7.53
C THR A 156 0.24 -18.42 7.02
N LEU A 157 -0.74 -17.80 6.38
CA LEU A 157 -0.60 -16.49 5.78
C LEU A 157 -0.42 -15.41 6.85
N VAL A 158 0.68 -14.66 6.77
CA VAL A 158 1.05 -13.59 7.72
C VAL A 158 0.85 -12.22 7.09
N ASN A 159 1.21 -12.06 5.81
CA ASN A 159 1.04 -10.82 5.07
C ASN A 159 0.28 -11.07 3.76
N LEU A 160 -0.71 -10.24 3.49
CA LEU A 160 -1.53 -10.27 2.28
C LEU A 160 -1.57 -8.87 1.66
N ARG A 161 -1.14 -8.74 0.41
CA ARG A 161 -1.46 -7.60 -0.46
C ARG A 161 -2.22 -8.11 -1.67
N LEU A 162 -3.39 -7.53 -1.89
CA LEU A 162 -4.23 -7.77 -3.06
C LEU A 162 -4.47 -6.42 -3.74
N HIS A 163 -4.06 -6.31 -4.99
CA HIS A 163 -4.21 -5.12 -5.79
C HIS A 163 -4.93 -5.41 -7.12
N ARG A 164 -6.04 -4.70 -7.36
CA ARG A 164 -6.90 -4.85 -8.55
C ARG A 164 -7.33 -6.30 -8.80
N VAL A 165 -7.92 -6.95 -7.81
CA VAL A 165 -8.51 -8.31 -7.95
C VAL A 165 -9.99 -8.32 -7.58
N LEU A 166 -10.70 -9.37 -7.97
CA LEU A 166 -12.08 -9.62 -7.55
C LEU A 166 -12.10 -10.53 -6.31
N LEU A 167 -12.75 -10.08 -5.24
CA LEU A 167 -13.06 -10.89 -4.07
C LEU A 167 -14.52 -11.34 -4.16
N GLY A 168 -14.71 -12.58 -4.61
CA GLY A 168 -16.03 -13.19 -4.75
C GLY A 168 -16.68 -13.56 -3.42
N LYS A 169 -17.78 -14.32 -3.51
CA LYS A 169 -18.52 -14.77 -2.32
C LYS A 169 -17.80 -15.95 -1.67
N PHE A 170 -17.69 -15.91 -0.34
CA PHE A 170 -17.19 -17.03 0.47
C PHE A 170 -18.08 -17.21 1.70
N GLU A 171 -18.23 -18.46 2.14
CA GLU A 171 -19.08 -18.81 3.30
C GLU A 171 -18.32 -18.67 4.63
N ALA A 172 -17.02 -18.95 4.64
CA ALA A 172 -16.19 -18.90 5.83
C ALA A 172 -14.79 -18.36 5.51
N VAL A 173 -14.25 -17.57 6.44
CA VAL A 173 -12.88 -17.05 6.40
C VAL A 173 -12.15 -17.51 7.65
N SER A 174 -10.94 -18.02 7.48
CA SER A 174 -10.05 -18.37 8.58
C SER A 174 -8.62 -18.02 8.22
N LEU A 175 -8.16 -16.87 8.72
CA LEU A 175 -6.81 -16.34 8.51
C LEU A 175 -6.12 -16.13 9.87
N PRO A 176 -5.86 -17.22 10.63
CA PRO A 176 -5.45 -17.15 12.03
C PRO A 176 -4.09 -16.48 12.26
N CYS A 177 -3.22 -16.44 11.26
CA CYS A 177 -1.86 -15.89 11.36
C CYS A 177 -1.70 -14.51 10.72
N LEU A 178 -2.75 -13.96 10.10
CA LEU A 178 -2.64 -12.75 9.28
C LEU A 178 -2.46 -11.49 10.14
N LYS A 179 -1.30 -10.85 10.01
CA LYS A 179 -0.90 -9.65 10.77
C LYS A 179 -1.03 -8.36 9.96
N THR A 180 -0.80 -8.44 8.66
CA THR A 180 -0.85 -7.28 7.76
C THR A 180 -1.69 -7.59 6.54
N MET A 181 -2.66 -6.74 6.26
CA MET A 181 -3.54 -6.83 5.11
C MET A 181 -3.53 -5.51 4.34
N ARG A 182 -3.29 -5.57 3.03
CA ARG A 182 -3.39 -4.44 2.11
C ARG A 182 -4.36 -4.78 1.01
N LEU A 183 -5.41 -4.00 0.89
CA LEU A 183 -6.46 -4.14 -0.09
C LEU A 183 -6.48 -2.87 -0.94
N GLU A 184 -6.00 -2.98 -2.17
CA GLU A 184 -5.74 -1.84 -3.02
C GLU A 184 -6.58 -1.96 -4.28
N GLU A 185 -7.59 -1.11 -4.43
CA GLU A 185 -8.33 -0.96 -5.68
C GLU A 185 -9.04 -2.24 -6.15
N ASN A 186 -9.50 -3.06 -5.19
CA ASN A 186 -10.17 -4.33 -5.43
C ASN A 186 -11.68 -4.15 -5.65
N VAL A 187 -12.29 -5.14 -6.31
CA VAL A 187 -13.75 -5.27 -6.43
C VAL A 187 -14.23 -6.37 -5.49
N TYR A 188 -15.33 -6.15 -4.80
CA TYR A 188 -15.90 -7.11 -3.82
C TYR A 188 -17.27 -7.59 -4.26
N ALA A 189 -17.69 -8.80 -3.88
CA ALA A 189 -19.04 -9.24 -4.20
C ALA A 189 -20.13 -8.41 -3.49
N ASN A 190 -19.83 -7.82 -2.33
CA ASN A 190 -20.65 -6.84 -1.59
C ASN A 190 -19.88 -6.33 -0.35
N ASP A 191 -20.48 -5.37 0.37
CA ASP A 191 -19.96 -4.79 1.62
C ASP A 191 -19.69 -5.85 2.72
N VAL A 192 -20.55 -6.87 2.82
CA VAL A 192 -20.48 -7.91 3.87
C VAL A 192 -19.25 -8.80 3.68
N VAL A 193 -18.85 -9.04 2.43
CA VAL A 193 -17.65 -9.82 2.10
C VAL A 193 -16.39 -9.13 2.64
N LEU A 194 -16.26 -7.81 2.44
CA LEU A 194 -15.12 -7.06 2.95
C LEU A 194 -15.11 -7.01 4.49
N GLU A 195 -16.26 -6.80 5.11
CA GLU A 195 -16.41 -6.82 6.57
C GLU A 195 -16.05 -8.20 7.16
N SER A 196 -16.52 -9.28 6.55
CA SER A 196 -16.24 -10.66 6.96
C SER A 196 -14.75 -11.00 6.86
N LEU A 197 -14.08 -10.55 5.78
CA LEU A 197 -12.64 -10.73 5.61
C LEU A 197 -11.85 -10.05 6.72
N ILE A 198 -12.19 -8.81 7.07
CA ILE A 198 -11.48 -8.03 8.10
C ILE A 198 -11.73 -8.63 9.50
N SER A 199 -12.99 -8.93 9.82
CA SER A 199 -13.40 -9.39 11.15
C SER A 199 -12.92 -10.82 11.48
N SER A 200 -12.68 -11.64 10.46
CA SER A 200 -12.21 -13.03 10.61
C SER A 200 -10.69 -13.19 10.79
N CYS A 201 -9.96 -12.08 10.98
CA CYS A 201 -8.51 -12.07 11.18
C CYS A 201 -8.14 -11.80 12.64
N PRO A 202 -7.96 -12.83 13.50
CA PRO A 202 -7.83 -12.66 14.94
C PRO A 202 -6.52 -11.98 15.38
N VAL A 203 -5.50 -11.91 14.53
CA VAL A 203 -4.19 -11.32 14.87
C VAL A 203 -3.81 -10.11 14.02
N LEU A 204 -4.76 -9.55 13.25
CA LEU A 204 -4.54 -8.41 12.37
C LEU A 204 -4.05 -7.18 13.15
N LYS A 205 -2.97 -6.54 12.68
CA LYS A 205 -2.35 -5.37 13.31
C LYS A 205 -2.34 -4.14 12.43
N ASP A 206 -2.16 -4.35 11.13
CA ASP A 206 -2.03 -3.28 10.14
C ASP A 206 -2.92 -3.56 8.94
N LEU A 207 -3.82 -2.62 8.66
CA LEU A 207 -4.78 -2.69 7.56
C LEU A 207 -4.66 -1.43 6.71
N ILE A 208 -4.43 -1.63 5.41
CA ILE A 208 -4.45 -0.56 4.42
C ILE A 208 -5.56 -0.87 3.42
N ILE A 209 -6.45 0.10 3.23
CA ILE A 209 -7.52 0.05 2.24
C ILE A 209 -7.34 1.28 1.34
N LEU A 210 -6.86 1.04 0.13
CA LEU A 210 -6.87 2.04 -0.93
C LEU A 210 -8.08 1.76 -1.81
N ARG A 211 -9.10 2.62 -1.71
CA ARG A 211 -10.32 2.54 -2.50
C ARG A 211 -10.08 3.22 -3.84
N MET A 212 -10.80 2.82 -4.87
CA MET A 212 -10.88 3.67 -6.07
C MET A 212 -12.09 4.59 -5.99
N PHE A 213 -12.04 5.70 -6.73
CA PHE A 213 -13.25 6.47 -7.03
C PHE A 213 -14.30 5.56 -7.72
N GLU A 214 -15.57 5.72 -7.33
CA GLU A 214 -16.67 4.85 -7.79
C GLU A 214 -16.42 3.36 -7.54
N ASP A 215 -15.94 3.01 -6.34
CA ASP A 215 -15.88 1.60 -5.97
C ASP A 215 -17.27 1.01 -5.72
N ASN A 216 -17.31 -0.32 -5.59
CA ASN A 216 -18.55 -1.06 -5.44
C ASN A 216 -18.99 -1.24 -3.97
N VAL A 217 -18.25 -0.66 -3.02
CA VAL A 217 -18.49 -0.81 -1.58
C VAL A 217 -19.25 0.41 -1.09
N LYS A 218 -20.52 0.23 -0.74
CA LYS A 218 -21.32 1.37 -0.26
C LYS A 218 -20.92 1.73 1.16
N VAL A 219 -20.90 0.74 2.05
CA VAL A 219 -20.56 0.94 3.46
C VAL A 219 -19.35 0.09 3.86
N LEU A 220 -18.22 0.75 4.07
CA LEU A 220 -17.01 0.13 4.59
C LEU A 220 -17.13 -0.05 6.11
N ARG A 221 -17.24 -1.31 6.57
CA ARG A 221 -17.22 -1.66 7.99
C ARG A 221 -15.89 -2.28 8.37
N VAL A 222 -15.13 -1.58 9.20
CA VAL A 222 -13.86 -2.06 9.76
C VAL A 222 -14.13 -2.50 11.20
N HIS A 223 -14.47 -3.77 11.39
CA HIS A 223 -14.64 -4.38 12.71
C HIS A 223 -13.43 -5.26 13.04
N SER A 224 -12.62 -4.87 14.03
CA SER A 224 -11.47 -5.67 14.46
C SER A 224 -11.05 -5.38 15.89
N LEU A 225 -11.00 -6.43 16.71
CA LEU A 225 -10.58 -6.34 18.12
C LEU A 225 -9.05 -6.24 18.30
N THR A 226 -8.27 -6.48 17.25
CA THR A 226 -6.81 -6.59 17.34
C THR A 226 -6.03 -5.56 16.54
N LEU A 227 -6.70 -4.84 15.63
CA LEU A 227 -6.13 -3.84 14.76
C LEU A 227 -5.49 -2.68 15.55
N THR A 228 -4.30 -2.26 15.12
CA THR A 228 -3.53 -1.18 15.76
C THR A 228 -3.21 -0.03 14.82
N SER A 229 -3.21 -0.26 13.51
CA SER A 229 -2.94 0.69 12.44
C SER A 229 -3.99 0.53 11.34
N LEU A 230 -4.64 1.61 10.96
CA LEU A 230 -5.59 1.66 9.86
C LEU A 230 -5.24 2.81 8.92
N ASN A 231 -5.19 2.52 7.63
CA ASN A 231 -5.08 3.52 6.57
C ASN A 231 -6.24 3.34 5.60
N ILE A 232 -7.08 4.36 5.47
CA ILE A 232 -8.13 4.45 4.46
C ILE A 232 -7.75 5.60 3.53
N ASP A 233 -7.69 5.28 2.24
CA ASP A 233 -7.24 6.18 1.18
C ASP A 233 -8.10 6.01 -0.09
N PHE A 234 -8.04 6.99 -0.99
CA PHE A 234 -8.70 6.94 -2.30
C PHE A 234 -7.71 7.23 -3.42
N ASN A 235 -7.80 6.45 -4.49
CA ASN A 235 -7.18 6.75 -5.76
C ASN A 235 -8.21 7.36 -6.72
N PHE A 236 -7.95 8.60 -7.15
CA PHE A 236 -8.76 9.36 -8.11
C PHE A 236 -8.34 9.10 -9.57
N GLY A 237 -7.81 7.90 -9.86
CA GLY A 237 -7.29 7.54 -11.19
C GLY A 237 -8.26 7.78 -12.35
N GLU A 238 -7.74 7.77 -13.58
CA GLU A 238 -8.54 7.93 -14.80
C GLU A 238 -9.65 6.87 -14.87
N GLY A 239 -10.87 7.32 -15.15
CA GLY A 239 -12.10 6.55 -15.02
C GLY A 239 -12.04 5.15 -15.65
N ASP A 240 -11.96 4.13 -14.80
CA ASP A 240 -12.29 2.77 -15.19
C ASP A 240 -13.82 2.70 -15.36
N ASP A 241 -14.32 2.06 -16.43
CA ASP A 241 -15.76 1.98 -16.82
C ASP A 241 -16.70 1.24 -15.82
N PHE A 242 -16.43 1.31 -14.51
CA PHE A 242 -17.17 0.59 -13.47
C PHE A 242 -18.07 1.56 -12.67
N VAL A 243 -19.36 1.42 -13.00
CA VAL A 243 -20.63 1.78 -12.32
C VAL A 243 -21.28 3.15 -12.56
N ASP A 244 -22.49 3.01 -13.09
CA ASP A 244 -23.75 3.64 -12.68
C ASP A 244 -23.80 4.13 -11.20
N GLY A 245 -23.80 5.45 -11.01
CA GLY A 245 -24.40 6.13 -9.84
C GLY A 245 -23.79 5.84 -8.47
N PHE A 246 -22.61 6.39 -8.17
CA PHE A 246 -22.14 6.52 -6.78
C PHE A 246 -23.01 7.55 -6.03
N ASP A 247 -24.05 7.09 -5.34
CA ASP A 247 -24.87 7.97 -4.49
C ASP A 247 -24.14 8.25 -3.16
N LYS A 248 -23.55 9.46 -3.10
CA LYS A 248 -22.87 10.01 -1.92
C LYS A 248 -23.71 9.91 -0.64
N LYS A 249 -25.04 9.92 -0.72
CA LYS A 249 -25.92 9.92 0.46
C LYS A 249 -26.04 8.56 1.15
N VAL A 250 -25.80 7.46 0.42
CA VAL A 250 -25.98 6.10 0.95
C VAL A 250 -24.64 5.44 1.30
N SER A 251 -23.52 6.09 0.96
CA SER A 251 -22.18 5.60 1.29
C SER A 251 -21.73 5.94 2.71
N GLY A 252 -20.86 5.11 3.29
CA GLY A 252 -20.39 5.34 4.65
C GLY A 252 -19.14 4.56 5.05
N VAL A 253 -18.50 5.02 6.11
CA VAL A 253 -17.40 4.32 6.78
C VAL A 253 -17.72 4.19 8.27
N LEU A 254 -17.64 2.96 8.77
CA LEU A 254 -17.80 2.63 10.19
C LEU A 254 -16.53 1.92 10.67
N ILE A 255 -15.85 2.52 11.65
CA ILE A 255 -14.66 1.95 12.28
C ILE A 255 -15.05 1.55 13.71
N ASP A 256 -14.89 0.26 14.00
CA ASP A 256 -14.98 -0.32 15.34
C ASP A 256 -13.70 -1.15 15.61
N ALA A 257 -12.72 -0.46 16.19
CA ALA A 257 -11.40 -1.03 16.46
C ALA A 257 -10.87 -0.52 17.82
N PRO A 258 -11.23 -1.17 18.94
CA PRO A 258 -10.95 -0.66 20.29
C PRO A 258 -9.46 -0.59 20.65
N ARG A 259 -8.56 -1.20 19.86
CA ARG A 259 -7.10 -1.17 20.04
C ARG A 259 -6.37 -0.30 19.02
N LEU A 260 -7.10 0.45 18.20
CA LEU A 260 -6.54 1.26 17.12
C LEU A 260 -5.70 2.41 17.70
N LYS A 261 -4.41 2.43 17.38
CA LYS A 261 -3.46 3.45 17.85
C LYS A 261 -3.16 4.51 16.80
N TYR A 262 -3.21 4.12 15.52
CA TYR A 262 -2.92 4.98 14.39
C TYR A 262 -4.04 4.89 13.35
N LEU A 263 -4.51 6.06 12.90
CA LEU A 263 -5.48 6.20 11.82
C LEU A 263 -4.97 7.20 10.78
N LYS A 264 -4.79 6.77 9.53
CA LYS A 264 -4.82 7.66 8.37
C LYS A 264 -6.19 7.58 7.74
N PHE A 265 -6.84 8.72 7.55
CA PHE A 265 -8.19 8.80 7.02
C PHE A 265 -8.26 9.83 5.89
N GLN A 266 -8.54 9.33 4.70
CA GLN A 266 -8.82 10.09 3.50
C GLN A 266 -10.06 9.44 2.87
N ASP A 267 -11.18 10.14 2.97
CA ASP A 267 -12.49 9.79 2.41
C ASP A 267 -13.39 11.03 2.54
N ASP A 268 -13.51 11.87 1.51
CA ASP A 268 -14.47 12.98 1.45
C ASP A 268 -15.75 12.60 0.66
N LEU A 269 -15.79 11.37 0.15
CA LEU A 269 -16.85 10.82 -0.71
C LEU A 269 -17.95 10.16 0.10
N SER A 270 -17.63 9.54 1.24
CA SER A 270 -18.61 8.84 2.06
C SER A 270 -19.53 9.82 2.80
N GLY A 271 -20.85 9.63 2.68
CA GLY A 271 -21.84 10.48 3.35
C GLY A 271 -21.84 10.35 4.88
N SER A 272 -21.49 9.18 5.40
CA SER A 272 -21.37 8.92 6.85
C SER A 272 -19.96 8.48 7.24
N LYS A 273 -19.45 8.99 8.36
CA LYS A 273 -18.09 8.69 8.86
C LYS A 273 -18.14 8.53 10.37
N ILE A 274 -18.12 7.29 10.83
CA ILE A 274 -18.33 6.95 12.25
C ILE A 274 -17.10 6.21 12.77
N ILE A 275 -16.50 6.75 13.83
CA ILE A 275 -15.43 6.10 14.58
C ILE A 275 -15.98 5.79 15.97
N THR A 276 -16.11 4.51 16.27
CA THR A 276 -16.47 4.00 17.59
C THR A 276 -15.22 3.50 18.32
N ASN A 277 -15.25 3.47 19.65
CA ASN A 277 -14.15 2.97 20.48
C ASN A 277 -12.78 3.63 20.24
N SER A 278 -12.76 4.94 19.97
CA SER A 278 -11.54 5.71 19.66
C SER A 278 -10.63 5.99 20.86
N GLY A 279 -10.95 5.49 22.06
CA GLY A 279 -10.21 5.80 23.30
C GLY A 279 -8.74 5.36 23.31
N SER A 280 -8.33 4.43 22.43
CA SER A 280 -6.93 4.01 22.28
C SER A 280 -6.17 4.75 21.17
N LEU A 281 -6.85 5.61 20.41
CA LEU A 281 -6.28 6.32 19.27
C LEU A 281 -5.26 7.35 19.74
N ALA A 282 -3.99 7.12 19.42
CA ALA A 282 -2.88 7.96 19.86
C ALA A 282 -2.45 8.96 18.78
N LYS A 283 -2.57 8.56 17.50
CA LYS A 283 -2.15 9.35 16.34
C LYS A 283 -3.18 9.31 15.22
N VAL A 284 -3.43 10.46 14.61
CA VAL A 284 -4.30 10.58 13.44
C VAL A 284 -3.64 11.39 12.32
N ASN A 285 -3.90 11.00 11.07
CA ASN A 285 -3.56 11.75 9.87
C ASN A 285 -4.84 11.96 9.05
N VAL A 286 -5.28 13.20 8.95
CA VAL A 286 -6.54 13.61 8.34
C VAL A 286 -6.22 14.35 7.04
N VAL A 287 -6.68 13.83 5.90
CA VAL A 287 -6.34 14.37 4.57
C VAL A 287 -7.55 15.00 3.89
N TYR A 288 -8.25 14.29 3.00
CA TYR A 288 -9.52 14.74 2.42
C TYR A 288 -10.64 14.03 3.17
N VAL A 289 -11.29 14.70 4.11
CA VAL A 289 -12.33 14.06 4.96
C VAL A 289 -13.68 14.73 4.83
N PHE A 290 -13.68 16.03 4.59
CA PHE A 290 -14.89 16.80 4.39
C PHE A 290 -14.70 17.76 3.23
N ASN A 291 -15.80 18.16 2.62
CA ASN A 291 -15.83 19.23 1.63
C ASN A 291 -16.77 20.37 2.08
N GLU A 292 -16.76 21.50 1.38
CA GLU A 292 -17.53 22.70 1.75
C GLU A 292 -19.05 22.40 1.91
N ASN A 293 -19.57 21.46 1.11
CA ASN A 293 -20.98 21.06 1.16
C ASN A 293 -21.34 20.27 2.44
N ASP A 294 -20.37 19.81 3.21
CA ASP A 294 -20.60 19.13 4.49
C ASP A 294 -20.92 20.12 5.63
N CYS A 295 -20.67 21.43 5.42
CA CYS A 295 -21.01 22.49 6.38
C CYS A 295 -21.92 23.60 5.84
N ALA A 296 -22.07 23.73 4.51
CA ALA A 296 -22.79 24.85 3.87
C ALA A 296 -24.32 24.86 4.09
N ASP A 297 -24.97 23.71 4.29
CA ASP A 297 -26.43 23.66 4.48
C ASP A 297 -26.80 23.77 5.96
N VAL A 298 -27.28 24.95 6.37
CA VAL A 298 -27.73 25.25 7.74
C VAL A 298 -28.89 24.34 8.19
N VAL A 299 -29.62 23.72 7.24
CA VAL A 299 -30.77 22.85 7.52
C VAL A 299 -30.37 21.37 7.61
N ASP A 300 -29.21 20.96 7.07
CA ASP A 300 -28.73 19.57 7.13
C ASP A 300 -28.04 19.26 8.48
N ILE A 301 -28.85 19.27 9.54
CA ILE A 301 -28.46 18.91 10.91
C ILE A 301 -27.75 17.53 10.97
N PRO A 302 -28.19 16.48 10.24
CA PRO A 302 -27.48 15.20 10.20
C PRO A 302 -26.02 15.30 9.77
N ARG A 303 -25.70 16.05 8.70
CA ARG A 303 -24.31 16.21 8.24
C ARG A 303 -23.45 16.95 9.25
N ARG A 304 -23.95 18.05 9.83
CA ARG A 304 -23.24 18.79 10.88
C ARG A 304 -22.95 17.94 12.11
N ASN A 305 -23.93 17.15 12.55
CA ASN A 305 -23.74 16.22 13.66
C ASN A 305 -22.67 15.15 13.32
N MET A 306 -22.63 14.67 12.08
CA MET A 306 -21.61 13.74 11.61
C MET A 306 -20.20 14.36 11.70
N VAL A 307 -20.00 15.59 11.23
CA VAL A 307 -18.73 16.32 11.37
C VAL A 307 -18.35 16.47 12.85
N ARG A 308 -19.27 16.94 13.69
CA ARG A 308 -19.02 17.13 15.13
C ARG A 308 -18.64 15.83 15.81
N ASN A 309 -19.33 14.73 15.49
CA ASN A 309 -19.07 13.41 16.04
C ASN A 309 -17.70 12.88 15.59
N PHE A 310 -17.31 13.10 14.33
CA PHE A 310 -15.99 12.72 13.84
C PHE A 310 -14.88 13.49 14.55
N LEU A 311 -14.97 14.82 14.63
CA LEU A 311 -13.98 15.67 15.31
C LEU A 311 -13.88 15.30 16.80
N THR A 312 -15.01 15.04 17.45
CA THR A 312 -15.05 14.55 18.85
C THR A 312 -14.39 13.18 18.97
N GLY A 313 -14.64 12.27 18.02
CA GLY A 313 -14.06 10.93 17.99
C GLY A 313 -12.52 10.95 17.95
N ILE A 314 -11.91 11.94 17.30
CA ILE A 314 -10.45 12.09 17.21
C ILE A 314 -9.87 13.05 18.27
N SER A 315 -10.69 13.63 19.14
CA SER A 315 -10.23 14.67 20.10
C SER A 315 -9.22 14.16 21.15
N GLY A 316 -9.22 12.86 21.42
CA GLY A 316 -8.36 12.21 22.43
C GLY A 316 -6.90 12.00 22.00
N VAL A 317 -6.54 12.28 20.75
CA VAL A 317 -5.22 11.96 20.18
C VAL A 317 -4.09 12.85 20.73
N SER A 318 -2.86 12.33 20.69
CA SER A 318 -1.66 13.03 21.15
C SER A 318 -0.79 13.60 20.02
N ASP A 319 -0.97 13.09 18.81
CA ASP A 319 -0.21 13.41 17.60
C ASP A 319 -1.17 13.50 16.41
N MET A 320 -1.23 14.65 15.76
CA MET A 320 -2.15 14.90 14.65
C MET A 320 -1.39 15.46 13.45
N LYS A 321 -1.65 14.88 12.28
CA LYS A 321 -1.33 15.48 10.98
C LYS A 321 -2.62 15.91 10.29
N ILE A 322 -2.67 17.14 9.81
CA ILE A 322 -3.77 17.66 8.97
C ILE A 322 -3.22 18.15 7.64
N SER A 323 -3.93 17.85 6.55
CA SER A 323 -3.63 18.34 5.20
C SER A 323 -4.11 19.79 5.01
N GLN A 324 -3.68 20.40 3.90
CA GLN A 324 -4.20 21.69 3.46
C GLN A 324 -5.72 21.68 3.28
N HIS A 325 -6.27 20.65 2.65
CA HIS A 325 -7.72 20.55 2.39
C HIS A 325 -8.54 20.43 3.67
N PHE A 326 -8.00 19.74 4.68
CA PHE A 326 -8.67 19.70 5.97
C PHE A 326 -8.61 21.07 6.67
N VAL A 327 -7.52 21.81 6.55
CA VAL A 327 -7.39 23.16 7.11
C VAL A 327 -8.36 24.14 6.42
N GLU A 328 -8.48 24.06 5.10
CA GLU A 328 -9.47 24.80 4.31
C GLU A 328 -10.90 24.49 4.77
N PHE A 329 -11.25 23.21 4.96
CA PHE A 329 -12.54 22.84 5.53
C PHE A 329 -12.77 23.47 6.92
N LEU A 330 -11.77 23.41 7.82
CA LEU A 330 -11.87 24.01 9.15
C LEU A 330 -12.04 25.54 9.10
N TYR A 331 -11.47 26.20 8.08
CA TYR A 331 -11.63 27.63 7.88
C TYR A 331 -13.09 28.03 7.67
N TYR A 332 -13.86 27.26 6.89
CA TYR A 332 -15.29 27.49 6.71
C TYR A 332 -16.13 26.95 7.88
N TYR A 333 -15.74 25.81 8.45
CA TYR A 333 -16.47 25.17 9.54
C TYR A 333 -16.55 26.04 10.81
N LYS A 334 -15.54 26.88 11.08
CA LYS A 334 -15.48 27.71 12.29
C LYS A 334 -16.71 28.62 12.48
N ASP A 335 -17.32 29.07 11.38
CA ASP A 335 -18.45 30.01 11.40
C ASP A 335 -19.77 29.31 11.74
N PHE A 336 -19.73 27.98 11.75
CA PHE A 336 -20.90 27.12 11.84
C PHE A 336 -20.99 26.38 13.17
N ASP A 337 -19.87 25.85 13.66
CA ASP A 337 -19.79 25.10 14.91
C ASP A 337 -18.40 25.27 15.55
N PRO A 338 -18.30 25.29 16.88
CA PRO A 338 -17.00 25.37 17.55
C PRO A 338 -16.20 24.06 17.38
N LEU A 339 -14.88 24.19 17.25
CA LEU A 339 -13.98 23.05 17.28
C LEU A 339 -13.97 22.40 18.67
N PRO A 340 -13.86 21.05 18.77
CA PRO A 340 -13.69 20.40 20.05
C PRO A 340 -12.32 20.70 20.65
N GLN A 341 -12.21 20.57 21.96
CA GLN A 341 -10.95 20.72 22.66
C GLN A 341 -10.07 19.46 22.49
N PHE A 342 -8.90 19.64 21.89
CA PHE A 342 -7.87 18.62 21.72
C PHE A 342 -6.91 18.61 22.92
N CYS A 343 -7.46 18.31 24.10
CA CYS A 343 -6.72 18.43 25.37
C CYS A 343 -5.47 17.55 25.45
N ASN A 344 -5.45 16.41 24.76
CA ASN A 344 -4.29 15.49 24.79
C ASN A 344 -3.25 15.81 23.71
N LEU A 345 -3.56 16.71 22.78
CA LEU A 345 -2.73 16.94 21.61
C LEU A 345 -1.44 17.65 21.98
N SER A 346 -0.33 16.95 21.74
CA SER A 346 1.03 17.42 22.06
C SER A 346 1.83 17.80 20.82
N ARG A 347 1.52 17.19 19.67
CA ARG A 347 2.18 17.45 18.40
C ARG A 347 1.15 17.63 17.30
N LEU A 348 1.23 18.76 16.59
CA LEU A 348 0.41 19.05 15.41
C LEU A 348 1.35 19.31 14.23
N LYS A 349 1.19 18.54 13.15
CA LYS A 349 1.74 18.85 11.84
C LYS A 349 0.60 19.33 10.93
N ALA A 350 0.70 20.53 10.40
CA ALA A 350 -0.30 21.09 9.51
C ALA A 350 0.34 21.49 8.18
N GLU A 351 -0.21 20.98 7.08
CA GLU A 351 0.01 21.51 5.74
C GLU A 351 -1.02 22.63 5.54
N ILE A 352 -0.57 23.85 5.25
CA ILE A 352 -1.42 25.05 5.25
C ILE A 352 -1.10 25.90 4.02
N SER A 353 -2.12 26.24 3.25
CA SER A 353 -2.04 27.29 2.22
C SER A 353 -2.09 28.67 2.88
N LEU A 354 -1.33 29.62 2.35
CA LEU A 354 -1.23 30.97 2.92
C LEU A 354 -2.58 31.69 3.03
N TYR A 355 -3.50 31.41 2.11
CA TYR A 355 -4.86 31.97 2.10
C TYR A 355 -5.65 31.60 3.37
N PHE A 356 -5.39 30.44 3.96
CA PHE A 356 -6.12 29.95 5.13
C PHE A 356 -5.36 30.15 6.44
N LEU A 357 -4.27 30.90 6.47
CA LEU A 357 -3.48 31.10 7.70
C LEU A 357 -4.27 31.73 8.87
N GLU A 358 -5.34 32.47 8.57
CA GLU A 358 -6.19 33.11 9.57
C GLU A 358 -6.97 32.13 10.46
N ILE A 359 -7.10 30.85 10.10
CA ILE A 359 -7.73 29.82 10.95
C ILE A 359 -6.82 29.34 12.08
N LEU A 360 -5.51 29.54 11.93
CA LEU A 360 -4.51 28.99 12.83
C LEU A 360 -4.70 29.40 14.31
N PRO A 361 -5.06 30.64 14.65
CA PRO A 361 -5.45 31.02 16.01
C PRO A 361 -6.52 30.09 16.62
N THR A 362 -7.61 29.85 15.90
CA THR A 362 -8.74 29.03 16.33
C THR A 362 -8.33 27.57 16.55
N ILE A 363 -7.49 27.03 15.66
CA ILE A 363 -6.93 25.67 15.82
C ILE A 363 -6.05 25.62 17.07
N LEU A 364 -5.18 26.60 17.27
CA LEU A 364 -4.25 26.62 18.41
C LEU A 364 -4.98 26.84 19.74
N GLU A 365 -6.04 27.64 19.78
CA GLU A 365 -6.91 27.80 20.95
C GLU A 365 -7.60 26.49 21.33
N SER A 366 -7.96 25.67 20.34
CA SER A 366 -8.52 24.33 20.53
C SER A 366 -7.50 23.29 21.02
N CYS A 367 -6.20 23.63 21.03
CA CYS A 367 -5.10 22.74 21.41
C CYS A 367 -4.36 23.29 22.66
N PRO A 368 -4.91 23.18 23.88
CA PRO A 368 -4.36 23.83 25.06
C PRO A 368 -2.98 23.29 25.48
N ASN A 369 -2.71 21.99 25.28
CA ASN A 369 -1.49 21.32 25.73
C ASN A 369 -0.45 21.08 24.61
N LEU A 370 -0.55 21.82 23.50
CA LEU A 370 0.33 21.66 22.35
C LEU A 370 1.78 22.03 22.68
N LYS A 371 2.72 21.12 22.38
CA LYS A 371 4.17 21.29 22.65
C LYS A 371 5.00 21.48 21.38
N SER A 372 4.55 20.89 20.27
CA SER A 372 5.21 20.97 18.97
C SER A 372 4.20 21.33 17.89
N LEU A 373 4.51 22.36 17.11
CA LEU A 373 3.78 22.74 15.90
C LEU A 373 4.76 22.68 14.74
N VAL A 374 4.46 21.87 13.73
CA VAL A 374 5.18 21.81 12.47
C VAL A 374 4.22 22.33 11.39
N MET A 375 4.59 23.41 10.73
CA MET A 375 3.82 23.95 9.61
C MET A 375 4.59 23.73 8.33
N VAL A 376 3.90 23.21 7.32
CA VAL A 376 4.37 23.17 5.94
C VAL A 376 3.52 24.17 5.19
N LEU A 377 4.14 25.25 4.69
CA LEU A 377 3.44 26.31 3.98
C LEU A 377 3.55 26.06 2.48
N GLU A 378 2.41 25.96 1.81
CA GLU A 378 2.35 25.79 0.36
C GLU A 378 1.97 27.11 -0.31
N PHE A 379 2.62 27.40 -1.43
CA PHE A 379 2.48 28.64 -2.18
C PHE A 379 1.98 28.34 -3.59
N TYR A 380 0.75 28.74 -3.88
CA TYR A 380 0.21 28.75 -5.24
C TYR A 380 0.13 30.21 -5.69
N LEU A 381 0.95 30.58 -6.69
CA LEU A 381 0.79 31.86 -7.38
C LEU A 381 -0.45 31.74 -8.27
N GLN A 382 -1.58 32.32 -7.86
CA GLN A 382 -2.59 32.74 -8.82
C GLN A 382 -2.26 34.18 -9.25
N GLU A 383 -2.29 34.44 -10.56
CA GLU A 383 -1.75 35.65 -11.20
C GLU A 383 -2.50 36.97 -10.83
N GLU A 384 -3.55 36.94 -9.99
CA GLU A 384 -4.41 38.11 -9.77
C GLU A 384 -4.78 38.46 -8.31
N ASP A 385 -4.10 37.94 -7.27
CA ASP A 385 -4.51 38.23 -5.89
C ASP A 385 -3.74 39.36 -5.18
N GLU A 386 -4.50 40.12 -4.37
CA GLU A 386 -4.07 41.21 -3.48
C GLU A 386 -2.90 40.83 -2.54
N PRO A 387 -2.09 41.82 -2.10
CA PRO A 387 -0.97 41.56 -1.20
C PRO A 387 -1.42 40.97 0.15
N ILE A 388 -1.12 39.69 0.37
CA ILE A 388 -1.29 39.02 1.67
C ILE A 388 -0.44 39.76 2.72
N ILE A 389 -1.08 40.34 3.75
CA ILE A 389 -0.38 41.05 4.83
C ILE A 389 0.16 40.03 5.85
N PHE A 390 1.36 39.52 5.60
CA PHE A 390 2.04 38.51 6.42
C PHE A 390 2.34 38.92 7.88
N SER A 391 2.46 40.22 8.17
CA SER A 391 3.05 40.70 9.42
C SER A 391 2.18 40.48 10.65
N SER A 392 0.86 40.57 10.52
CA SER A 392 -0.10 40.41 11.62
C SER A 392 -0.26 38.95 12.03
N VAL A 393 -0.43 38.05 11.05
CA VAL A 393 -0.64 36.61 11.28
C VAL A 393 0.64 35.96 11.79
N LEU A 394 1.79 36.26 11.19
CA LEU A 394 3.07 35.76 11.72
C LEU A 394 3.34 36.32 13.12
N GLY A 395 3.02 37.59 13.38
CA GLY A 395 3.12 38.19 14.71
C GLY A 395 2.26 37.46 15.75
N PHE A 396 1.02 37.13 15.41
CA PHE A 396 0.11 36.38 16.28
C PHE A 396 0.56 34.94 16.51
N VAL A 397 0.92 34.21 15.45
CA VAL A 397 1.45 32.84 15.55
C VAL A 397 2.73 32.82 16.37
N THR A 398 3.60 33.80 16.15
CA THR A 398 4.82 34.00 16.93
C THR A 398 4.51 34.23 18.40
N ARG A 399 3.48 35.03 18.71
CA ARG A 399 3.02 35.30 20.08
C ARG A 399 2.42 34.07 20.73
N VAL A 400 1.47 33.38 20.09
CA VAL A 400 0.86 32.14 20.63
C VAL A 400 1.92 31.05 20.82
N CYS A 401 2.84 30.87 19.87
CA CYS A 401 3.94 29.92 20.03
C CYS A 401 4.89 30.30 21.16
N ARG A 402 5.11 31.60 21.40
CA ARG A 402 5.96 32.13 22.48
C ARG A 402 5.27 31.93 23.83
N ASP A 403 3.99 32.29 23.94
CA ASP A 403 3.17 32.14 25.15
C ASP A 403 3.02 30.67 25.56
N LYS A 404 2.93 29.76 24.57
CA LYS A 404 2.85 28.30 24.79
C LYS A 404 4.19 27.57 24.86
N LYS A 405 5.34 28.26 24.77
CA LYS A 405 6.70 27.64 24.74
C LYS A 405 6.84 26.52 23.69
N ILE A 406 6.21 26.66 22.53
CA ILE A 406 6.24 25.66 21.46
C ILE A 406 7.62 25.65 20.81
N GLN A 407 8.25 24.46 20.69
CA GLN A 407 9.51 24.32 19.97
C GLN A 407 9.31 24.61 18.49
N ARG A 408 10.06 25.57 17.95
CA ARG A 408 10.03 25.94 16.53
C ARG A 408 11.07 25.14 15.76
N LYS A 409 10.62 24.41 14.74
CA LYS A 409 11.47 24.00 13.61
C LYS A 409 10.80 24.51 12.35
N ALA A 410 11.41 25.52 11.72
CA ALA A 410 11.12 25.86 10.33
C ALA A 410 11.85 24.83 9.45
N CYS A 411 11.14 24.23 8.50
CA CYS A 411 11.74 23.41 7.45
C CYS A 411 11.57 24.14 6.14
#